data_AF-A0A9P7AN00-F1
#
_entry.id   AF-A0A9P7AN00-F1
#
_cell.length_a   1.000
_cell.length_b   1.000
_cell.length_c   1.000
_cell.angle_alpha   90.00
_cell.angle_beta   90.00
_cell.angle_gamma   90.00
#
_symmetry.space_group_name_H-M   'P 1'
#
loop_
_entity.id
_entity.type
_entity.pdbx_description
1 polymer ?
#
loop_
_entity_poly.entity_id
_entity_poly.type
_entity_poly.pdbx_seq_one_letter_code
_entity_poly.pdbx_strand_id
1 'polypeptide(L)' 'MRYKEPPSTRKGPNPFLLLGLSLASFGVFFYIVKRRETAYPASKQPRQHDNPLIPPRHRDQ' A
#
# COMPACT_ATOMS: atom_id res chain seq x y z
N MET A 1 47.48 -34.42 -2.33
CA MET A 1 47.22 -32.97 -2.16
C MET A 1 45.71 -32.76 -2.15
N ARG A 2 45.11 -32.24 -1.07
CA ARG A 2 43.67 -31.91 -1.06
C ARG A 2 43.48 -30.51 -1.63
N TYR A 3 42.74 -30.39 -2.74
CA TYR A 3 42.30 -29.10 -3.26
C TYR A 3 41.25 -28.53 -2.30
N LYS A 4 41.51 -27.33 -1.77
CA LYS A 4 40.50 -26.56 -1.05
C LYS A 4 39.59 -25.91 -2.09
N GLU A 5 38.30 -26.24 -2.08
CA GLU A 5 37.31 -25.54 -2.87
C GLU A 5 37.26 -24.06 -2.44
N PRO A 6 37.16 -23.10 -3.37
CA PRO A 6 37.05 -21.70 -3.01
C PRO A 6 35.73 -21.47 -2.25
N PRO A 7 35.75 -20.67 -1.18
CA PRO A 7 34.54 -20.41 -0.40
C PRO A 7 33.45 -19.82 -1.31
N SER A 8 32.27 -20.45 -1.29
CA SER A 8 31.09 -19.94 -1.98
C SER A 8 30.69 -18.59 -1.40
N THR A 9 30.93 -17.52 -2.16
CA THR A 9 30.58 -16.14 -1.78
C THR A 9 29.07 -15.88 -1.95
N ARG A 10 28.23 -16.65 -1.26
CA ARG A 10 26.79 -16.34 -1.15
C ARG A 10 26.62 -15.19 -0.17
N LYS A 11 26.74 -13.96 -0.68
CA LYS A 11 26.36 -12.76 0.06
C LYS A 11 24.85 -12.78 0.29
N GLY A 12 24.43 -12.71 1.55
CA GLY A 12 23.01 -12.61 1.91
C GLY A 12 22.37 -11.35 1.32
N PRO A 13 21.03 -11.28 1.31
CA PRO A 13 20.31 -10.12 0.77
C PRO A 13 20.72 -8.85 1.52
N ASN A 14 20.96 -7.77 0.76
CA ASN A 14 21.33 -6.48 1.34
C ASN A 14 20.11 -5.87 2.08
N PRO A 15 20.17 -5.67 3.41
CA PRO A 15 19.03 -5.18 4.18
C PRO A 15 18.59 -3.76 3.75
N PHE A 16 19.51 -2.96 3.21
CA PHE A 16 19.18 -1.62 2.72
C PHE A 16 18.28 -1.64 1.49
N LEU A 17 18.32 -2.72 0.68
CA LEU A 17 17.40 -2.88 -0.44
C LEU A 17 15.97 -3.09 0.05
N LEU A 18 15.78 -3.90 1.09
CA LEU A 18 14.46 -4.13 1.69
C LEU A 18 13.92 -2.84 2.33
N LEU A 19 14.77 -2.10 3.04
CA LEU A 19 14.41 -0.82 3.64
C LEU A 19 14.00 0.20 2.56
N GLY A 20 14.81 0.33 1.51
CA GLY A 20 14.52 1.21 0.39
C GLY A 20 13.21 0.86 -0.31
N LEU A 21 12.97 -0.43 -0.56
CA LEU A 21 11.72 -0.90 -1.17
C LEU A 21 10.50 -0.60 -0.30
N SER A 22 10.62 -0.77 1.01
CA SER A 22 9.55 -0.48 1.98
C SER A 22 9.22 1.02 2.00
N LEU A 23 10.25 1.88 2.10
CA LEU A 23 10.06 3.33 2.11
C LEU A 23 9.48 3.85 0.78
N ALA A 24 9.95 3.33 -0.35
CA ALA A 24 9.41 3.68 -1.66
C ALA A 24 7.94 3.28 -1.79
N SER A 25 7.59 2.06 -1.38
CA SER A 25 6.21 1.55 -1.43
C SER A 25 5.28 2.40 -0.55
N PHE A 26 5.72 2.72 0.67
CA PHE A 26 4.98 3.59 1.57
C PHE A 26 4.80 5.00 0.99
N GLY A 27 5.86 5.59 0.44
CA GLY A 27 5.82 6.92 -0.16
C GLY A 27 4.85 7.01 -1.34
N VAL A 28 4.87 6.02 -2.24
CA VAL A 28 3.93 5.93 -3.37
C VAL A 28 2.49 5.79 -2.86
N PHE A 29 2.25 4.91 -1.90
CA PHE A 29 0.92 4.73 -1.32
C PHE A 29 0.40 6.02 -0.68
N PHE A 30 1.21 6.67 0.16
CA PHE A 30 0.87 7.94 0.81
C PHE A 30 0.53 9.02 -0.21
N TYR A 31 1.35 9.16 -1.27
CA TYR A 31 1.11 10.11 -2.35
C TYR A 31 -0.23 9.84 -3.06
N ILE A 32 -0.53 8.57 -3.38
CA ILE A 32 -1.80 8.19 -4.01
C ILE A 32 -2.99 8.53 -3.11
N VAL A 33 -2.92 8.20 -1.82
CA VAL A 33 -3.98 8.50 -0.86
C VAL A 33 -4.22 10.01 -0.78
N LYS A 34 -3.16 10.80 -0.60
CA LYS A 34 -3.25 12.26 -0.56
C LYS A 34 -3.81 12.86 -1.85
N ARG A 35 -3.41 12.33 -3.01
CA ARG A 35 -3.94 12.76 -4.31
C ARG A 35 -5.42 12.41 -4.47
N ARG A 36 -5.87 11.27 -3.92
CA ARG A 36 -7.30 10.88 -3.94
C ARG A 36 -8.13 11.76 -3.02
N GLU A 37 -7.62 12.15 -1.85
CA GLU A 37 -8.30 13.08 -0.95
C GLU A 37 -8.67 14.39 -1.67
N THR A 38 -7.77 14.91 -2.53
CA THR A 38 -8.02 16.15 -3.27
C THR A 38 -8.85 15.95 -4.54
N ALA A 39 -8.54 14.92 -5.33
CA ALA A 39 -9.18 14.70 -6.63
C ALA A 39 -10.56 14.02 -6.54
N TYR A 40 -10.74 13.08 -5.62
CA TYR A 40 -11.94 12.25 -5.49
C TYR A 40 -12.24 11.96 -4.01
N PRO A 41 -12.63 12.98 -3.23
CA PRO A 41 -12.94 12.77 -1.82
C PRO A 41 -14.08 11.76 -1.69
N ALA A 42 -13.90 10.77 -0.80
CA ALA A 42 -14.88 9.69 -0.58
C ALA A 42 -16.28 10.20 -0.22
N SER A 43 -16.38 11.40 0.35
CA SER A 43 -17.65 12.09 0.62
C SER A 43 -18.42 12.53 -0.64
N LYS A 44 -17.74 12.70 -1.77
CA LYS A 44 -18.34 13.06 -3.07
C LYS A 44 -18.61 11.85 -3.95
N GLN A 45 -18.13 10.67 -3.58
CA GLN A 45 -18.45 9.47 -4.34
C GLN A 45 -19.93 9.13 -4.14
N PRO A 46 -20.67 8.77 -5.21
CA PRO A 46 -22.02 8.25 -5.06
C PRO A 46 -21.95 7.06 -4.10
N ARG A 47 -22.76 7.09 -3.04
CA ARG A 47 -22.89 5.90 -2.19
C ARG A 47 -23.33 4.75 -3.08
N GLN A 48 -22.58 3.66 -3.06
CA GLN A 48 -23.12 2.40 -3.57
C GLN A 48 -24.43 2.16 -2.84
N HIS A 49 -25.46 1.85 -3.63
CA HIS A 49 -26.84 1.66 -3.23
C HIS A 49 -26.97 1.26 -1.76
N ASP A 50 -27.70 2.04 -0.97
CA ASP A 50 -27.86 1.78 0.46
C ASP A 50 -28.30 0.32 0.64
N ASN A 51 -27.64 -0.38 1.57
CA ASN A 51 -27.94 -1.78 1.87
C ASN A 51 -29.45 -1.90 2.18
N PRO A 52 -30.18 -2.85 1.55
CA PRO A 52 -31.62 -3.01 1.78
C PRO A 52 -31.99 -3.28 3.25
N LEU A 53 -31.04 -3.71 4.08
CA LEU A 53 -31.23 -3.94 5.53
C LEU A 53 -30.98 -2.69 6.38
N ILE A 54 -30.52 -1.58 5.79
CA ILE A 54 -30.25 -0.33 6.52
C ILE A 54 -31.39 0.64 6.19
N PRO A 55 -32.18 1.08 7.18
CA PRO A 55 -33.27 2.01 6.93
C PRO A 55 -32.70 3.33 6.38
N PRO A 56 -33.33 3.92 5.34
CA PRO A 56 -32.90 5.18 4.79
C PRO A 56 -32.94 6.25 5.88
N ARG A 57 -31.87 7.06 6.00
CA ARG A 57 -31.92 8.28 6.82
C ARG A 57 -32.81 9.27 6.09
N HIS A 58 -34.12 9.20 6.31
CA HIS A 58 -35.01 10.30 6.00
C HIS A 58 -34.51 11.48 6.83
N ARG A 59 -33.96 12.48 6.12
CA ARG A 59 -33.74 13.79 6.72
C ARG A 59 -35.09 14.45 6.58
N ASP A 60 -35.85 14.42 7.66
CA ASP A 60 -37.14 15.09 7.75
C ASP A 60 -37.00 16.50 7.18
N GLN A 61 -37.85 16.81 6.20
CA GLN A 61 -37.95 18.13 5.56
C GLN A 61 -38.40 19.19 6.56
#